data_AF-A0A8D3BG05-F1
#
_entry.id   AF-A0A8D3BG05-F1
#
_cell.length_a   1.000
_cell.length_b   1.000
_cell.length_c   1.000
_cell.angle_alpha   90.00
_cell.angle_beta   90.00
_cell.angle_gamma   90.00
#
_symmetry.space_group_name_H-M   'P 1'
#
loop_
_entity.id
_entity.type
_entity.pdbx_description
1 polymer ?
#
loop_
_entity_poly.entity_id
_entity_poly.type
_entity_poly.pdbx_seq_one_letter_code
_entity_poly.pdbx_strand_id
1 'polypeptide(L)'
;MAFGVGKVQMKFLHLLSTEASHGITLHCLSDPPNVPAGSFASGGPARKENTSLRFRGWNKQTFEKDTLLQPHVLQDECKIQDGSWHQSRFFFHTQDSRQLPIVDVQESPTSQPNSQRHLEIGPVCFL
;
A
#
# COMPACT_ATOMS: atom_id res chain seq x y z
N MET A 1 -6.27 -19.46 -3.19
CA MET A 1 -7.26 -19.51 -2.09
C MET A 1 -8.23 -18.36 -2.30
N ALA A 2 -9.52 -18.65 -2.46
CA ALA A 2 -10.54 -17.66 -2.75
C ALA A 2 -11.69 -17.83 -1.75
N PHE A 3 -11.62 -17.08 -0.67
CA PHE A 3 -12.80 -16.73 0.13
C PHE A 3 -12.91 -15.20 0.07
N GLY A 4 -13.16 -14.69 -1.13
CA GLY A 4 -13.40 -13.28 -1.40
C GLY A 4 -14.82 -13.16 -1.95
N VAL A 5 -15.57 -12.19 -1.41
CA VAL A 5 -16.92 -11.86 -1.86
C VAL A 5 -16.96 -11.79 -3.39
N GLY A 6 -17.87 -12.56 -4.01
CA GLY A 6 -17.94 -12.66 -5.46
C GLY A 6 -18.32 -11.31 -6.10
N LYS A 7 -17.95 -11.10 -7.37
CA LYS A 7 -18.22 -9.83 -8.10
C LYS A 7 -19.69 -9.37 -8.01
N VAL A 8 -20.64 -10.30 -8.02
CA VAL A 8 -22.08 -10.00 -7.89
C VAL A 8 -22.39 -9.50 -6.49
N GLN A 9 -21.95 -10.21 -5.45
CA GLN A 9 -22.15 -9.82 -4.06
C GLN A 9 -21.52 -8.44 -3.78
N MET A 10 -20.35 -8.15 -4.36
CA MET A 10 -19.75 -6.82 -4.23
C MET A 10 -20.58 -5.71 -4.85
N LYS A 11 -21.24 -5.95 -5.99
CA LYS A 11 -22.14 -4.94 -6.58
C LYS A 11 -23.29 -4.59 -5.64
N PHE A 12 -23.84 -5.57 -4.92
CA PHE A 12 -24.89 -5.29 -3.94
C PHE A 12 -24.37 -4.46 -2.77
N LEU A 13 -23.18 -4.76 -2.24
CA LEU A 13 -22.56 -3.94 -1.20
C LEU A 13 -22.34 -2.49 -1.68
N HIS A 14 -21.87 -2.28 -2.91
CA HIS A 14 -21.74 -0.92 -3.46
C HIS A 14 -23.08 -0.20 -3.63
N LEU A 15 -24.14 -0.92 -3.97
CA LEU A 15 -25.47 -0.32 -4.17
C LEU A 15 -26.18 -0.01 -2.84
N LEU A 16 -25.90 -0.78 -1.80
CA LEU A 16 -26.60 -0.72 -0.51
C LEU A 16 -25.87 0.09 0.55
N SER A 17 -24.64 0.51 0.30
CA SER A 17 -23.80 1.25 1.25
C SER A 17 -23.43 2.62 0.73
N THR A 18 -23.45 3.59 1.63
CA THR A 18 -23.08 4.99 1.38
C THR A 18 -21.62 5.26 1.67
N GLU A 19 -20.99 4.41 2.48
CA GLU A 19 -19.58 4.57 2.85
C GLU A 19 -18.83 3.25 2.75
N ALA A 20 -17.52 3.34 2.53
CA ALA A 20 -16.64 2.19 2.60
C ALA A 20 -15.31 2.57 3.27
N SER A 21 -14.71 1.60 3.95
CA SER A 21 -13.38 1.72 4.52
C SER A 21 -12.55 0.46 4.32
N HIS A 22 -11.23 0.62 4.21
CA HIS A 22 -10.30 -0.47 3.98
C HIS A 22 -8.95 -0.14 4.60
N GLY A 23 -8.29 -1.12 5.21
CA GLY A 23 -6.95 -0.96 5.80
C GLY A 23 -5.95 -1.86 5.10
N ILE A 24 -4.76 -1.33 4.81
CA ILE A 24 -3.63 -2.07 4.25
C ILE A 24 -2.38 -1.75 5.05
N THR A 25 -1.64 -2.79 5.44
CA THR A 25 -0.34 -2.65 6.12
C THR A 25 0.77 -3.15 5.20
N LEU A 26 1.76 -2.29 4.96
CA LEU A 26 3.01 -2.67 4.31
C LEU A 26 4.05 -2.95 5.40
N HIS A 27 4.51 -4.18 5.48
CA HIS A 27 5.65 -4.58 6.27
C HIS A 27 6.91 -4.49 5.41
N CYS A 28 7.96 -3.91 5.95
CA CYS A 28 9.19 -3.58 5.23
C CYS A 28 10.40 -3.91 6.09
N LEU A 29 11.40 -4.52 5.46
CA LEU A 29 12.70 -4.80 6.04
C LEU A 29 13.76 -4.11 5.18
N SER A 30 14.48 -3.18 5.79
CA SER A 30 15.61 -2.51 5.18
C SER A 30 16.91 -3.29 5.41
N ASP A 31 17.91 -3.10 4.55
CA ASP A 31 19.25 -3.61 4.82
C ASP A 31 19.88 -2.89 6.02
N PRO A 32 20.74 -3.57 6.80
CA PRO A 32 21.49 -2.93 7.86
C PRO A 32 22.37 -1.79 7.32
N PRO A 33 22.56 -0.69 8.07
CA PRO A 33 23.33 0.48 7.61
C PRO A 33 24.81 0.19 7.27
N ASN A 34 25.34 -0.96 7.72
CA ASN A 34 26.72 -1.38 7.49
C ASN A 34 26.91 -2.27 6.25
N VAL A 35 25.83 -2.62 5.53
CA VAL A 35 25.95 -3.30 4.24
C VAL A 35 26.15 -2.22 3.18
N PRO A 36 27.32 -2.15 2.52
CA PRO A 36 27.49 -1.19 1.45
C PRO A 36 26.47 -1.50 0.35
N ALA A 37 25.72 -0.47 -0.05
CA ALA A 37 24.72 -0.50 -1.13
C ALA A 37 25.26 -1.02 -2.49
N GLY A 38 26.56 -1.33 -2.57
CA GLY A 38 27.26 -1.84 -3.75
C GLY A 38 27.74 -3.29 -3.67
N SER A 39 27.37 -4.08 -2.65
CA SER A 39 27.78 -5.50 -2.61
C SER A 39 27.17 -6.33 -3.75
N PHE A 40 26.03 -5.92 -4.31
CA PHE A 40 25.37 -6.62 -5.43
C PHE A 40 24.78 -5.71 -6.53
N ALA A 41 24.90 -4.39 -6.47
CA ALA A 41 24.44 -3.51 -7.55
C ALA A 41 25.29 -2.23 -7.66
N SER A 42 25.82 -2.00 -8.85
CA SER A 42 26.58 -0.81 -9.20
C SER A 42 25.65 0.40 -9.33
N GLY A 43 25.64 1.33 -8.37
CA GLY A 43 24.90 2.58 -8.54
C GLY A 43 24.80 3.50 -7.34
N GLY A 44 25.87 4.25 -7.02
CA GLY A 44 25.83 5.58 -6.38
C GLY A 44 25.16 5.74 -5.00
N PRO A 45 25.25 6.92 -4.37
CA PRO A 45 24.60 7.17 -3.08
C PRO A 45 23.09 7.13 -3.28
N ALA A 46 22.43 6.15 -2.66
CA ALA A 46 20.99 5.96 -2.70
C ALA A 46 20.29 7.23 -2.21
N ARG A 47 19.79 8.01 -3.16
CA ARG A 47 18.98 9.19 -2.95
C ARG A 47 17.79 8.79 -2.08
N LYS A 48 17.38 9.64 -1.15
CA LYS A 48 16.13 9.51 -0.36
C LYS A 48 14.93 9.49 -1.32
N GLU A 49 14.70 8.36 -1.97
CA GLU A 49 13.57 8.20 -2.87
C GLU A 49 12.41 7.63 -2.06
N ASN A 50 11.48 8.53 -1.77
CA ASN A 50 10.16 8.18 -1.25
C ASN A 50 9.57 7.15 -2.20
N THR A 51 9.54 5.87 -1.80
CA THR A 51 8.77 4.86 -2.52
C THR A 51 7.34 5.39 -2.63
N SER A 52 6.88 5.68 -3.85
CA SER A 52 5.48 6.08 -4.06
C SER A 52 4.66 4.81 -4.25
N LEU A 53 3.77 4.53 -3.30
CA LEU A 53 2.80 3.46 -3.40
C LEU A 53 1.53 3.98 -4.06
N ARG A 54 1.03 3.20 -5.02
CA ARG A 54 -0.20 3.46 -5.74
C ARG A 54 -1.18 2.34 -5.47
N PHE A 55 -2.33 2.67 -4.89
CA PHE A 55 -3.35 1.70 -4.55
C PHE A 55 -4.51 1.84 -5.53
N ARG A 56 -4.82 0.79 -6.29
CA ARG A 56 -5.90 0.83 -7.26
C ARG A 56 -7.19 0.33 -6.59
N GLY A 57 -8.21 1.17 -6.63
CA GLY A 57 -9.56 0.86 -6.17
C GLY A 57 -10.36 0.01 -7.16
N TRP A 58 -11.52 -0.47 -6.73
CA TRP A 58 -12.43 -1.30 -7.52
C TRP A 58 -12.94 -0.61 -8.79
N ASN A 59 -13.21 0.70 -8.72
CA ASN A 59 -13.61 1.52 -9.86
C ASN A 59 -12.43 1.96 -10.77
N LYS A 60 -11.24 1.39 -10.59
CA LYS A 60 -10.00 1.71 -11.32
C LYS A 60 -9.38 3.07 -10.98
N GLN A 61 -9.94 3.84 -10.04
CA GLN A 61 -9.26 5.02 -9.52
C GLN A 61 -8.03 4.60 -8.72
N THR A 62 -7.03 5.47 -8.68
CA THR A 62 -5.77 5.23 -7.98
C THR A 62 -5.65 6.21 -6.82
N PHE A 63 -5.34 5.67 -5.65
CA PHE A 63 -4.98 6.42 -4.47
C PHE A 63 -3.46 6.55 -4.43
N GLU A 64 -2.96 7.79 -4.40
CA GLU A 64 -1.53 8.11 -4.40
C GLU A 64 -1.30 9.37 -3.56
N LYS A 65 -0.12 9.47 -2.95
CA LYS A 65 0.31 10.64 -2.21
C LYS A 65 0.28 11.90 -3.09
N ASP A 66 -0.05 13.05 -2.49
CA ASP A 66 -0.07 14.36 -3.16
C ASP A 66 -1.11 14.46 -4.30
N THR A 67 -2.14 13.60 -4.28
CA THR A 67 -3.30 13.65 -5.17
C THR A 67 -4.59 13.92 -4.39
N LEU A 68 -5.68 14.21 -5.11
CA LEU A 68 -7.01 14.37 -4.50
C LEU A 68 -7.48 13.10 -3.75
N LEU A 69 -7.03 11.92 -4.19
CA LEU A 69 -7.33 10.63 -3.58
C LEU A 69 -6.13 10.13 -2.80
N GLN A 70 -5.60 10.93 -1.86
CA GLN A 70 -4.52 10.44 -1.02
C GLN A 70 -5.04 9.44 0.03
N PRO A 71 -4.33 8.33 0.29
CA PRO A 71 -4.63 7.49 1.44
C PRO A 71 -4.34 8.23 2.75
N HIS A 72 -5.10 7.92 3.79
CA HIS A 72 -4.76 8.36 5.14
C HIS A 72 -3.66 7.47 5.70
N VAL A 73 -2.52 8.05 6.06
CA VAL A 73 -1.38 7.30 6.59
C VAL A 73 -1.42 7.34 8.11
N LEU A 74 -1.75 6.21 8.72
CA LEU A 74 -1.83 6.07 10.18
C LEU A 74 -0.45 5.94 10.83
N GLN A 75 0.49 5.31 10.12
CA GLN A 75 1.86 5.06 10.56
C GLN A 75 2.75 4.95 9.33
N ASP A 76 3.96 5.51 9.36
CA ASP A 76 4.91 5.45 8.24
C ASP A 76 6.34 5.20 8.73
N GLU A 77 6.66 3.94 9.02
CA GLU A 77 7.96 3.54 9.57
C GLU A 77 8.88 2.89 8.54
N CYS A 78 8.40 2.64 7.31
CA CYS A 78 9.25 2.08 6.24
C CYS A 78 10.40 2.98 5.76
N LYS A 79 10.51 4.19 6.30
CA LYS A 79 11.66 5.07 6.12
C LYS A 79 12.83 4.74 7.04
N ILE A 80 12.61 3.90 8.06
CA ILE A 80 13.64 3.53 9.04
C ILE A 80 14.55 2.45 8.43
N GLN A 81 15.84 2.74 8.41
CA GLN A 81 16.89 1.88 7.83
C GLN A 81 17.82 1.34 8.92
N ASP A 82 17.28 0.52 9.82
CA ASP A 82 18.00 -0.07 10.96
C ASP A 82 18.20 -1.59 10.87
N GLY A 83 17.78 -2.22 9.75
CA GLY A 83 17.85 -3.66 9.60
C GLY A 83 16.75 -4.43 10.32
N SER A 84 15.74 -3.76 10.87
CA SER A 84 14.58 -4.37 11.56
C SER A 84 13.31 -4.26 10.72
N TRP A 85 12.32 -5.08 11.07
CA TRP A 85 10.99 -5.00 10.47
C TRP A 85 10.25 -3.77 10.97
N HIS A 86 9.73 -3.00 10.03
CA HIS A 86 8.88 -1.84 10.26
C HIS A 86 7.58 -1.97 9.48
N GLN A 87 6.62 -1.11 9.79
CA GLN A 87 5.32 -1.11 9.11
C GLN A 87 4.85 0.30 8.73
N SER A 88 4.25 0.42 7.56
CA SER A 88 3.46 1.59 7.17
C SER A 88 2.00 1.18 7.00
N ARG A 89 1.10 1.89 7.67
CA ARG A 89 -0.34 1.57 7.74
C ARG A 89 -1.15 2.60 6.97
N PHE A 90 -1.85 2.14 5.95
CA PHE A 90 -2.69 2.94 5.07
C PHE A 90 -4.16 2.66 5.35
N PHE A 91 -4.93 3.72 5.48
CA PHE A 91 -6.37 3.68 5.70
C PHE A 91 -7.07 4.45 4.58
N PHE A 92 -8.06 3.80 3.98
CA PHE A 92 -8.89 4.36 2.93
C PHE A 92 -10.31 4.49 3.49
N HIS A 93 -10.89 5.67 3.37
CA HIS A 93 -12.28 5.93 3.74
C HIS A 93 -12.89 6.88 2.70
N THR A 94 -14.12 6.58 2.28
CA THR A 94 -14.77 7.28 1.19
C THR A 94 -16.29 7.16 1.26
N GLN A 95 -16.98 8.18 0.77
CA GLN A 95 -18.43 8.20 0.54
C GLN A 95 -18.83 7.68 -0.85
N ASP A 96 -17.87 7.36 -1.73
CA ASP A 96 -18.14 6.58 -2.94
C ASP A 96 -17.70 5.14 -2.72
N SER A 97 -18.63 4.31 -2.25
CA SER A 97 -18.37 2.91 -1.89
C SER A 97 -17.74 2.10 -3.04
N ARG A 98 -17.93 2.51 -4.31
CA ARG A 98 -17.38 1.85 -5.51
C ARG A 98 -15.87 2.02 -5.66
N GLN A 99 -15.25 2.91 -4.90
CA GLN A 99 -13.80 3.09 -4.91
C GLN A 99 -13.06 1.96 -4.18
N LEU A 100 -13.70 1.29 -3.23
CA LEU A 100 -13.13 0.18 -2.47
C LEU A 100 -13.76 -1.15 -2.93
N PRO A 101 -13.19 -2.33 -2.61
CA PRO A 101 -11.87 -2.54 -1.99
C PRO A 101 -10.72 -2.07 -2.90
N ILE A 102 -9.53 -2.01 -2.31
CA ILE A 102 -8.29 -1.93 -3.09
C ILE A 102 -8.07 -3.31 -3.73
N VAL A 103 -7.86 -3.32 -5.04
CA VAL A 103 -7.72 -4.55 -5.85
C VAL A 103 -6.30 -4.80 -6.33
N ASP A 104 -5.44 -3.79 -6.27
CA ASP A 104 -4.05 -3.87 -6.72
C ASP A 104 -3.19 -2.81 -6.03
N VAL A 105 -1.93 -3.13 -5.77
CA VAL A 105 -0.95 -2.23 -5.14
C VAL A 105 0.30 -2.23 -6.01
N GLN A 106 0.66 -1.06 -6.50
CA GLN A 106 1.81 -0.85 -7.38
C GLN A 106 2.86 -0.01 -6.67
N GLU A 107 4.10 -0.44 -6.80
CA GLU A 107 5.25 0.29 -6.29
C GLU A 107 5.98 0.99 -7.46
N SER A 108 6.47 2.21 -7.22
CA SER A 108 7.34 2.86 -8.21
C SER A 108 8.66 2.08 -8.38
N PRO A 109 9.20 1.96 -9.61
CA PRO A 109 10.36 1.13 -9.94
C PRO A 109 11.69 1.57 -9.28
N THR A 110 11.66 2.65 -8.52
CA THR A 110 12.75 3.15 -7.67
C THR A 110 12.83 2.44 -6.30
N SER A 111 12.10 1.35 -6.09
CA SER A 111 12.21 0.57 -4.85
C SER A 111 13.60 -0.05 -4.71
N GLN A 112 14.17 0.04 -3.52
CA GLN A 112 15.54 -0.41 -3.24
C GLN A 112 15.68 -1.92 -3.53
N PRO A 113 16.73 -2.34 -4.28
CA PRO A 113 16.85 -3.69 -4.81
C PRO A 113 16.98 -4.80 -3.74
N ASN A 114 17.22 -4.46 -2.46
CA ASN A 114 17.43 -5.43 -1.39
C ASN A 114 16.42 -5.36 -0.24
N SER A 115 15.37 -4.54 -0.31
CA SER A 115 14.36 -4.49 0.77
C SER A 115 13.35 -5.63 0.65
N GLN A 116 13.14 -6.43 1.71
CA GLN A 116 12.03 -7.38 1.74
C GLN A 116 10.74 -6.63 2.09
N ARG A 117 9.64 -7.00 1.43
CA ARG A 117 8.34 -6.36 1.61
C ARG A 117 7.26 -7.42 1.71
N HIS A 118 6.33 -7.22 2.63
CA HIS A 118 5.17 -8.07 2.81
C HIS A 118 3.93 -7.20 2.95
N LEU A 119 2.89 -7.53 2.19
CA LEU A 119 1.64 -6.78 2.18
C LEU A 119 0.57 -7.57 2.94
N GLU A 120 -0.01 -6.91 3.93
CA GLU A 120 -1.15 -7.42 4.69
C GLU A 120 -2.40 -6.63 4.30
N ILE A 121 -3.40 -7.34 3.79
CA ILE A 121 -4.67 -6.77 3.34
C ILE A 121 -5.72 -6.99 4.44
N GLY A 122 -6.19 -5.91 5.05
CA GLY A 122 -7.28 -5.95 6.02
C GLY A 122 -8.64 -6.17 5.36
N PRO A 123 -9.70 -6.41 6.14
CA PRO A 123 -11.05 -6.49 5.59
C PRO A 123 -11.51 -5.13 5.06
N VAL A 124 -12.34 -5.16 4.02
CA VAL A 124 -13.11 -4.00 3.57
C VAL A 124 -14.44 -3.96 4.34
N CYS A 125 -14.79 -2.79 4.85
CA CYS A 125 -16.03 -2.55 5.60
C CYS A 125 -16.93 -1.61 4.78
N PHE A 126 -18.23 -1.91 4.76
CA PHE A 126 -19.25 -1.13 4.08
C PHE A 126 -20.32 -0.71 5.10
N LEU A 127 -20.75 0.55 5.04
CA LEU A 127 -21.81 1.12 5.88
C LEU A 127 -22.93 1.68 5.00
#